data_AF-A0A3S1GVP3-F1
#
_entry.id   AF-A0A3S1GVP3-F1
#
_cell.length_a   1.000
_cell.length_b   1.000
_cell.length_c   1.000
_cell.angle_alpha   90.00
_cell.angle_beta   90.00
_cell.angle_gamma   90.00
#
_symmetry.space_group_name_H-M   'P 1'
#
loop_
_entity.id
_entity.type
_entity.pdbx_description
1 polymer ?
#
loop_
_entity_poly.entity_id
_entity_poly.type
_entity_poly.pdbx_seq_one_letter_code
_entity_poly.pdbx_strand_id
1 'polypeptide(L)'
;MRGEVLHYDEDQGFGFITGADGNRYTFAREDLRREASMARGTAIEFQPAGGRACDVFSIRAQTASPPAAATAAPAQTANAPGAPQHFGRSAGNGPAAATGLWDYFWRGLTENYFNFAGRARRKEYWGFCLFWTIALIVVVGAGLSIDDTMGDPDGSELPVVTVGLCGIFLLATALPWIGLNVRRLHDIGLTGWLFLVVFLPTIGWLIILVFALIPTQARENQWGPVPTGVGI
;
A
#
# COMPACT_ATOMS: atom_id res chain seq x y z
N MET A 1 0.10 -12.24 24.61
CA MET A 1 -1.05 -12.86 25.32
C MET A 1 -0.60 -14.21 25.81
N ARG A 2 -0.91 -14.59 27.06
CA ARG A 2 -0.46 -15.88 27.61
C ARG A 2 -1.50 -16.97 27.34
N GLY A 3 -1.05 -18.18 27.15
CA GLY A 3 -1.92 -19.34 26.92
C GLY A 3 -1.22 -20.66 27.16
N GLU A 4 -1.95 -21.73 26.94
CA GLU A 4 -1.46 -23.11 27.08
C GLU A 4 -1.71 -23.90 25.80
N VAL A 5 -0.75 -24.77 25.46
CA VAL A 5 -0.89 -25.69 24.31
C VAL A 5 -1.87 -26.81 24.66
N LEU A 6 -2.99 -26.89 23.93
CA LEU A 6 -3.99 -27.95 24.09
C LEU A 6 -3.56 -29.22 23.37
N HIS A 7 -3.11 -29.07 22.13
CA HIS A 7 -2.72 -30.17 21.26
C HIS A 7 -1.84 -29.64 20.13
N TYR A 8 -0.81 -30.40 19.76
CA TYR A 8 0.04 -30.11 18.62
C TYR A 8 0.26 -31.42 17.87
N ASP A 9 -0.09 -31.43 16.59
CA ASP A 9 0.16 -32.53 15.68
C ASP A 9 1.42 -32.19 14.89
N GLU A 10 2.50 -32.93 15.13
CA GLU A 10 3.80 -32.70 14.50
C GLU A 10 3.82 -33.14 13.03
N ASP A 11 3.03 -34.16 12.67
CA ASP A 11 2.95 -34.71 11.32
C ASP A 11 2.16 -33.76 10.39
N GLN A 12 1.11 -33.14 10.92
CA GLN A 12 0.30 -32.17 10.17
C GLN A 12 0.72 -30.71 10.38
N GLY A 13 1.63 -30.44 11.32
CA GLY A 13 2.22 -29.12 11.53
C GLY A 13 1.25 -28.05 12.00
N PHE A 14 0.15 -28.42 12.67
CA PHE A 14 -0.81 -27.48 13.25
C PHE A 14 -1.12 -27.83 14.71
N GLY A 15 -1.47 -26.82 15.49
CA GLY A 15 -1.85 -27.01 16.89
C GLY A 15 -2.91 -26.01 17.37
N PHE A 16 -3.46 -26.33 18.53
CA PHE A 16 -4.45 -25.54 19.23
C PHE A 16 -3.91 -25.06 20.56
N ILE A 17 -4.21 -23.81 20.90
CA ILE A 17 -3.88 -23.22 22.19
C ILE A 17 -5.11 -22.56 22.80
N THR A 18 -5.16 -22.51 24.12
CA THR A 18 -6.14 -21.72 24.86
C THR A 18 -5.46 -20.48 25.39
N GLY A 19 -5.98 -19.30 25.05
CA GLY A 19 -5.54 -18.05 25.64
C GLY A 19 -6.07 -17.88 27.07
N ALA A 20 -5.41 -17.03 27.85
CA ALA A 20 -5.86 -16.64 29.20
C ALA A 20 -7.21 -15.90 29.20
N ASP A 21 -7.72 -15.50 28.03
CA ASP A 21 -9.08 -14.99 27.80
C ASP A 21 -10.15 -16.09 27.67
N GLY A 22 -9.75 -17.36 27.68
CA GLY A 22 -10.64 -18.51 27.48
C GLY A 22 -10.97 -18.80 26.01
N ASN A 23 -10.44 -18.01 25.06
CA ASN A 23 -10.64 -18.25 23.63
C ASN A 23 -9.61 -19.25 23.10
N ARG A 24 -10.02 -19.99 22.07
CA ARG A 24 -9.17 -20.97 21.40
C ARG A 24 -8.54 -20.34 20.17
N TYR A 25 -7.24 -20.56 20.01
CA TYR A 25 -6.46 -20.06 18.89
C TYR A 25 -5.76 -21.22 18.19
N THR A 26 -5.62 -21.14 16.87
CA THR A 26 -4.84 -22.08 16.06
C THR A 26 -3.48 -21.48 15.72
N PHE A 27 -2.45 -22.32 15.68
CA PHE A 27 -1.12 -21.94 15.20
C PHE A 27 -0.59 -23.02 14.26
N ALA A 28 0.23 -22.62 13.28
CA ALA A 28 0.94 -23.54 12.40
C ALA A 28 2.42 -23.63 12.80
N ARG A 29 3.14 -24.65 12.30
CA ARG A 29 4.57 -24.82 12.57
C ARG A 29 5.41 -23.59 12.21
N GLU A 30 5.00 -22.85 11.18
CA GLU A 30 5.63 -21.60 10.74
C GLU A 30 5.50 -20.43 11.74
N ASP A 31 4.48 -20.47 12.62
CA ASP A 31 4.24 -19.47 13.66
C ASP A 31 5.11 -19.71 14.92
N LEU A 32 5.86 -20.82 14.95
CA LEU A 32 6.76 -21.21 16.05
C LEU A 32 8.14 -20.58 15.85
N ARG A 33 8.50 -19.64 16.73
CA ARG A 33 9.80 -18.94 16.66
C ARG A 33 10.97 -19.70 17.26
N ARG A 34 10.72 -20.82 17.95
CA ARG A 34 11.77 -21.66 18.54
C ARG A 34 11.31 -23.11 18.54
N GLU A 35 12.15 -24.03 18.07
CA GLU A 35 11.95 -25.49 18.12
C GLU A 35 12.00 -26.02 19.56
N ALA A 36 11.15 -25.50 20.43
CA ALA A 36 10.92 -26.04 21.77
C ALA A 36 9.84 -27.10 21.65
N SER A 37 10.06 -28.27 22.25
CA SER A 37 9.09 -29.37 22.29
C SER A 37 7.73 -28.87 22.80
N MET A 38 6.76 -28.75 21.90
CA MET A 38 5.40 -28.25 22.18
C MET A 38 4.58 -29.37 22.86
N ALA A 39 4.95 -29.72 24.09
CA ALA A 39 4.20 -30.69 24.87
C ALA A 39 2.87 -30.08 25.34
N ARG A 40 1.81 -30.88 25.36
CA ARG A 40 0.50 -30.51 25.90
C ARG A 40 0.64 -29.94 27.32
N GLY A 41 0.05 -28.77 27.55
CA GLY A 41 0.12 -28.05 28.84
C GLY A 41 1.32 -27.10 28.99
N THR A 42 2.12 -26.88 27.94
CA THR A 42 3.20 -25.89 28.00
C THR A 42 2.63 -24.47 28.01
N ALA A 43 3.04 -23.68 29.01
CA ALA A 43 2.71 -22.26 29.09
C ALA A 43 3.48 -21.48 28.01
N ILE A 44 2.75 -20.77 27.17
CA ILE A 44 3.27 -20.03 26.03
C ILE A 44 2.80 -18.57 26.06
N GLU A 45 3.58 -17.71 25.43
CA GLU A 45 3.17 -16.37 25.06
C GLU A 45 2.99 -16.31 23.55
N PHE A 46 1.86 -15.76 23.10
CA PHE A 46 1.52 -15.65 21.69
C PHE A 46 0.86 -14.30 21.39
N GLN A 47 0.89 -13.88 20.15
CA GLN A 47 0.22 -12.68 19.66
C GLN A 47 -1.09 -13.07 18.95
N PRO A 48 -2.28 -12.66 19.45
CA PRO A 48 -3.54 -12.97 18.80
C PRO A 48 -3.72 -12.13 17.53
N ALA A 49 -4.00 -12.80 16.41
CA ALA A 49 -4.30 -12.20 15.12
C ALA A 49 -5.57 -12.85 14.55
N GLY A 50 -6.75 -12.28 14.83
CA GLY A 50 -8.02 -12.69 14.20
C GLY A 50 -8.41 -14.17 14.39
N GLY A 51 -8.16 -14.75 15.57
CA GLY A 51 -8.43 -16.16 15.86
C GLY A 51 -7.25 -17.11 15.63
N ARG A 52 -6.14 -16.61 15.08
CA ARG A 52 -4.85 -17.30 14.99
C ARG A 52 -3.88 -16.79 16.04
N ALA A 53 -2.93 -17.63 16.45
CA ALA A 53 -1.84 -17.28 17.33
C ALA A 53 -0.53 -17.21 16.55
N CYS A 54 0.03 -16.01 16.43
CA CYS A 54 1.29 -15.74 15.76
C CYS A 54 2.39 -15.47 16.80
N ASP A 55 3.66 -15.66 16.43
CA ASP A 55 4.82 -15.44 17.31
C ASP A 55 4.68 -16.15 18.67
N VAL A 56 4.59 -17.49 18.63
CA VAL A 56 4.43 -18.32 19.84
C VAL A 56 5.80 -18.59 20.49
N PHE A 57 5.92 -18.28 21.79
CA PHE A 57 7.11 -18.46 22.63
C PHE A 57 6.83 -19.36 23.83
N SER A 58 7.74 -20.28 24.19
CA SER A 58 7.65 -21.05 25.44
C SER A 58 8.16 -20.25 26.64
N ILE A 59 7.34 -20.09 27.68
CA ILE A 59 7.79 -19.49 28.94
C ILE A 59 8.35 -20.60 29.81
N ARG A 60 9.67 -20.80 29.81
CA ARG A 60 10.30 -21.61 30.87
C ARG A 60 10.23 -20.80 32.16
N ALA A 61 9.63 -21.37 33.21
CA ALA A 61 9.65 -20.83 34.56
C ALA A 61 11.11 -20.55 34.98
N GLN A 62 11.49 -19.27 35.07
CA GLN A 62 12.70 -18.85 35.77
C GLN A 62 12.40 -18.90 37.26
N THR A 63 12.74 -20.03 37.90
CA THR A 63 12.78 -20.15 39.35
C THR A 63 14.09 -19.54 39.91
N ALA A 64 13.95 -18.39 40.57
CA ALA A 64 14.64 -17.89 41.78
C ALA A 64 16.19 -17.92 41.92
N SER A 65 16.83 -16.74 42.00
CA SER A 65 17.44 -16.16 43.24
C SER A 65 18.18 -14.81 43.00
N PRO A 66 18.37 -13.93 44.03
CA PRO A 66 18.69 -12.49 43.91
C PRO A 66 20.12 -12.11 44.40
N PRO A 67 20.40 -10.82 44.71
CA PRO A 67 21.11 -9.83 43.90
C PRO A 67 22.61 -9.70 44.25
N ALA A 68 23.46 -9.36 43.27
CA ALA A 68 24.82 -8.92 43.54
C ALA A 68 25.16 -7.69 42.70
N ALA A 69 25.45 -6.60 43.41
CA ALA A 69 25.95 -5.35 42.90
C ALA A 69 27.33 -5.52 42.26
N ALA A 70 27.55 -4.88 41.11
CA ALA A 70 28.83 -4.29 40.77
C ALA A 70 28.65 -3.23 39.68
N THR A 71 29.06 -2.03 40.05
CA THR A 71 29.01 -0.73 39.39
C THR A 71 30.05 -0.58 38.27
N ALA A 72 29.77 0.33 37.33
CA ALA A 72 30.70 1.06 36.42
C ALA A 72 31.26 0.27 35.20
N ALA A 73 31.42 0.79 33.98
CA ALA A 73 31.54 2.15 33.44
C ALA A 73 31.30 2.12 31.88
N PRO A 74 31.57 3.17 31.05
CA PRO A 74 30.58 3.68 30.09
C PRO A 74 30.88 3.46 28.58
N ALA A 75 29.83 3.71 27.80
CA ALA A 75 29.70 3.97 26.35
C ALA A 75 30.95 4.01 25.44
N GLN A 76 30.91 3.24 24.34
CA GLN A 76 31.08 3.75 22.96
C GLN A 76 30.78 2.69 21.87
N THR A 77 29.82 3.04 20.99
CA THR A 77 29.74 2.83 19.52
C THR A 77 30.33 1.57 18.87
N ALA A 78 29.45 0.70 18.32
CA ALA A 78 29.69 -0.02 17.06
C ALA A 78 28.37 -0.56 16.43
N ASN A 79 27.93 0.12 15.37
CA ASN A 79 27.24 -0.40 14.18
C ASN A 79 26.21 -1.54 14.29
N ALA A 80 24.93 -1.18 14.24
CA ALA A 80 23.88 -2.01 13.67
C ALA A 80 23.72 -1.68 12.17
N PRO A 81 23.65 -2.67 11.25
CA PRO A 81 23.30 -2.40 9.85
C PRO A 81 21.85 -1.91 9.79
N GLY A 82 21.67 -0.73 9.19
CA GLY A 82 20.36 -0.11 9.02
C GLY A 82 19.41 -1.00 8.23
N ALA A 83 18.31 -1.39 8.86
CA ALA A 83 17.11 -1.74 8.12
C ALA A 83 16.73 -0.52 7.25
N PRO A 84 16.35 -0.70 5.97
CA PRO A 84 15.88 0.41 5.17
C PRO A 84 14.68 1.05 5.87
N GLN A 85 14.83 2.32 6.22
CA GLN A 85 13.77 3.12 6.78
C GLN A 85 12.63 3.15 5.74
N HIS A 86 11.55 2.42 6.02
CA HIS A 86 10.29 2.55 5.29
C HIS A 86 9.76 3.98 5.48
N PHE A 87 10.17 4.87 4.59
CA PHE A 87 9.62 6.21 4.46
C PHE A 87 8.15 6.06 4.07
N GLY A 88 7.24 6.56 4.92
CA GLY A 88 5.81 6.69 4.57
C GLY A 88 4.80 5.87 5.37
N ARG A 89 5.11 5.33 6.56
CA ARG A 89 4.06 4.76 7.43
C ARG A 89 3.38 5.83 8.30
N SER A 90 2.62 6.72 7.67
CA SER A 90 1.51 7.40 8.34
C SER A 90 0.26 6.53 8.18
N ALA A 91 0.21 5.42 8.93
CA ALA A 91 -1.02 4.67 9.12
C ALA A 91 -1.91 5.48 10.07
N GLY A 92 -2.59 6.49 9.52
CA GLY A 92 -3.70 7.14 10.21
C GLY A 92 -4.84 6.12 10.34
N ASN A 93 -5.05 5.62 11.54
CA ASN A 93 -6.27 4.93 11.95
C ASN A 93 -7.44 5.93 12.01
N GLY A 94 -7.83 6.49 10.86
CA GLY A 94 -9.08 7.21 10.70
C GLY A 94 -10.17 6.22 10.24
N PRO A 95 -11.41 6.32 10.73
CA PRO A 95 -12.52 5.58 10.14
C PRO A 95 -12.55 5.89 8.65
N ALA A 96 -12.84 4.87 7.83
CA ALA A 96 -12.92 4.97 6.37
C ALA A 96 -14.02 5.98 5.97
N ALA A 97 -13.73 7.27 6.08
CA ALA A 97 -14.51 8.32 5.48
C ALA A 97 -14.59 7.98 3.99
N ALA A 98 -15.81 7.97 3.45
CA ALA A 98 -16.05 7.78 2.04
C ALA A 98 -15.25 8.87 1.29
N THR A 99 -14.03 8.53 0.87
CA THR A 99 -13.15 9.46 0.18
C THR A 99 -13.86 9.84 -1.09
N GLY A 100 -14.16 11.14 -1.24
CA GLY A 100 -14.85 11.65 -2.40
C GLY A 100 -14.02 11.43 -3.65
N LEU A 101 -14.66 11.44 -4.82
CA LEU A 101 -13.92 11.35 -6.09
C LEU A 101 -12.91 12.50 -6.22
N TRP A 102 -13.24 13.68 -5.67
CA TRP A 102 -12.38 14.86 -5.65
C TRP A 102 -11.13 14.66 -4.78
N ASP A 103 -11.27 13.97 -3.65
CA ASP A 103 -10.13 13.71 -2.76
C ASP A 103 -9.07 12.85 -3.45
N TYR A 104 -9.46 11.94 -4.34
CA TYR A 104 -8.49 11.15 -5.11
C TYR A 104 -7.65 11.98 -6.06
N PHE A 105 -8.25 13.01 -6.66
CA PHE A 105 -7.52 13.93 -7.51
C PHE A 105 -6.47 14.70 -6.72
N TRP A 106 -6.87 15.33 -5.60
CA TRP A 106 -5.95 16.07 -4.75
C TRP A 106 -4.86 15.20 -4.13
N ARG A 107 -5.22 14.03 -3.58
CA ARG A 107 -4.25 13.07 -3.04
C ARG A 107 -3.31 12.54 -4.10
N GLY A 108 -3.73 12.46 -5.36
CA GLY A 108 -2.86 12.14 -6.48
C GLY A 108 -1.79 13.22 -6.70
N LEU A 109 -2.18 14.49 -6.62
CA LEU A 109 -1.31 15.64 -6.87
C LEU A 109 -0.47 16.08 -5.66
N THR A 110 -0.84 15.70 -4.43
CA THR A 110 -0.09 16.09 -3.22
C THR A 110 0.64 14.90 -2.61
N GLU A 111 -0.09 13.94 -2.06
CA GLU A 111 0.46 12.81 -1.31
C GLU A 111 1.15 11.79 -2.21
N ASN A 112 0.58 11.52 -3.38
CA ASN A 112 1.00 10.45 -4.28
C ASN A 112 1.72 10.95 -5.53
N TYR A 113 2.23 12.19 -5.51
CA TYR A 113 2.81 12.82 -6.69
C TYR A 113 4.01 12.03 -7.26
N PHE A 114 4.88 11.51 -6.37
CA PHE A 114 6.01 10.65 -6.71
C PHE A 114 5.83 9.20 -6.20
N ASN A 115 4.58 8.77 -5.93
CA ASN A 115 4.32 7.46 -5.37
C ASN A 115 3.98 6.42 -6.46
N PHE A 116 4.91 5.48 -6.67
CA PHE A 116 4.76 4.34 -7.58
C PHE A 116 4.50 3.02 -6.84
N ALA A 117 4.42 3.05 -5.51
CA ALA A 117 4.20 1.87 -4.68
C ALA A 117 2.74 1.75 -4.23
N GLY A 118 2.34 0.52 -3.92
CA GLY A 118 0.98 0.21 -3.48
C GLY A 118 0.01 0.01 -4.64
N ARG A 119 -1.28 0.10 -4.32
CA ARG A 119 -2.40 -0.31 -5.19
C ARG A 119 -3.42 0.81 -5.32
N ALA A 120 -3.89 1.05 -6.55
CA ALA A 120 -4.95 2.02 -6.84
C ALA A 120 -6.24 1.28 -7.24
N ARG A 121 -7.30 1.44 -6.44
CA ARG A 121 -8.62 0.86 -6.72
C ARG A 121 -9.30 1.57 -7.89
N ARG A 122 -10.28 0.94 -8.53
CA ARG A 122 -11.03 1.53 -9.67
C ARG A 122 -11.60 2.93 -9.37
N LYS A 123 -12.21 3.12 -8.19
CA LYS A 123 -12.79 4.42 -7.80
C LYS A 123 -11.74 5.53 -7.72
N GLU A 124 -10.54 5.20 -7.25
CA GLU A 124 -9.43 6.15 -7.19
C GLU A 124 -8.91 6.48 -8.59
N TYR A 125 -8.69 5.46 -9.42
CA TYR A 125 -8.24 5.62 -10.80
C TYR A 125 -9.19 6.51 -11.61
N TRP A 126 -10.48 6.13 -11.67
CA TRP A 126 -11.47 6.86 -12.43
C TRP A 126 -11.81 8.22 -11.82
N GLY A 127 -11.72 8.38 -10.50
CA GLY A 127 -11.84 9.69 -9.84
C GLY A 127 -10.74 10.65 -10.28
N PHE A 128 -9.48 10.21 -10.24
CA PHE A 128 -8.37 11.02 -10.73
C PHE A 128 -8.50 11.34 -12.23
N CYS A 129 -8.79 10.33 -13.08
CA CYS A 129 -8.96 10.53 -14.51
C CYS A 129 -10.07 11.53 -14.84
N LEU A 130 -11.20 11.47 -14.13
CA LEU A 130 -12.33 12.39 -14.32
C LEU A 130 -11.90 13.85 -14.08
N PHE A 131 -11.33 14.13 -12.91
CA PHE A 131 -10.95 15.49 -12.55
C PHE A 131 -9.73 16.00 -13.32
N TRP A 132 -8.79 15.11 -13.67
CA TRP A 132 -7.70 15.45 -14.58
C TRP A 132 -8.24 15.86 -15.96
N THR A 133 -9.24 15.15 -16.49
CA THR A 133 -9.88 15.49 -17.77
C THR A 133 -10.63 16.82 -17.69
N ILE A 134 -11.38 17.05 -16.60
CA ILE A 134 -12.06 18.33 -16.37
C ILE A 134 -11.04 19.48 -16.29
N ALA A 135 -9.97 19.31 -15.53
CA ALA A 135 -8.90 20.30 -15.42
C ALA A 135 -8.26 20.59 -16.78
N LEU A 136 -8.00 19.56 -17.60
CA LEU A 136 -7.48 19.73 -18.95
C LEU A 136 -8.44 20.53 -19.84
N ILE A 137 -9.74 20.22 -19.81
CA ILE A 137 -10.76 20.98 -20.57
C ILE A 137 -10.77 22.45 -20.15
N VAL A 138 -10.68 22.73 -18.86
CA VAL A 138 -10.62 24.11 -18.33
C VAL A 138 -9.36 24.82 -18.82
N VAL A 139 -8.19 24.15 -18.78
CA VAL A 139 -6.92 24.70 -19.27
C VAL A 139 -6.97 25.01 -20.77
N VAL A 140 -7.50 24.08 -21.57
CA VAL A 140 -7.67 24.27 -23.02
C VAL A 140 -8.64 25.42 -23.29
N GLY A 141 -9.80 25.45 -22.63
CA GLY A 141 -10.80 26.49 -22.80
C GLY A 141 -10.28 27.88 -22.42
N ALA A 142 -9.53 27.98 -21.32
CA ALA A 142 -8.87 29.21 -20.91
C ALA A 142 -7.81 29.66 -21.94
N GLY A 143 -6.98 28.73 -22.43
CA GLY A 143 -5.99 29.02 -23.47
C GLY A 143 -6.64 29.57 -24.74
N LEU A 144 -7.66 28.87 -25.25
CA LEU A 144 -8.35 29.26 -26.48
C LEU A 144 -9.06 30.62 -26.33
N SER A 145 -9.61 30.89 -25.15
CA SER A 145 -10.25 32.18 -24.86
C SER A 145 -9.22 33.32 -24.88
N ILE A 146 -8.00 33.08 -24.40
CA ILE A 146 -6.93 34.08 -24.43
C ILE A 146 -6.42 34.28 -25.86
N ASP A 147 -6.14 33.19 -26.59
CA ASP A 147 -5.67 33.25 -27.98
C ASP A 147 -6.69 34.00 -28.87
N ASP A 148 -7.99 33.75 -28.71
CA ASP A 148 -9.05 34.47 -29.43
C ASP A 148 -9.06 35.98 -29.15
N THR A 149 -8.83 36.38 -27.89
CA THR A 149 -8.74 37.81 -27.53
C THR A 149 -7.46 38.49 -28.01
N MET A 150 -6.38 37.74 -28.25
CA MET A 150 -5.12 38.27 -28.76
C MET A 150 -5.19 38.60 -30.26
N GLY A 151 -6.16 38.02 -30.97
CA GLY A 151 -6.52 38.37 -32.34
C GLY A 151 -5.64 37.68 -33.38
N ASP A 152 -6.18 36.62 -34.00
CA ASP A 152 -5.70 36.04 -35.25
C ASP A 152 -6.87 35.97 -36.24
N PRO A 153 -7.11 37.04 -37.02
CA PRO A 153 -8.26 37.12 -37.92
C PRO A 153 -8.20 36.11 -39.07
N ASP A 154 -7.01 35.60 -39.41
CA ASP A 154 -6.80 34.71 -40.55
C ASP A 154 -6.68 33.23 -40.13
N GLY A 155 -6.67 32.94 -38.81
CA GLY A 155 -6.58 31.57 -38.26
C GLY A 155 -5.30 30.84 -38.67
N SER A 156 -4.27 31.60 -39.04
CA SER A 156 -3.02 31.10 -39.60
C SER A 156 -1.93 30.93 -38.56
N GLU A 157 -2.11 31.54 -37.38
CA GLU A 157 -1.21 31.43 -36.26
C GLU A 157 -1.53 30.21 -35.39
N LEU A 158 -0.48 29.59 -34.87
CA LEU A 158 -0.67 28.53 -33.87
C LEU A 158 -1.20 29.16 -32.58
N PRO A 159 -2.12 28.51 -31.85
CA PRO A 159 -2.63 29.01 -30.57
C PRO A 159 -1.56 28.86 -29.48
N VAL A 160 -0.59 29.80 -29.45
CA VAL A 160 0.63 29.71 -28.65
C VAL A 160 0.31 29.63 -27.16
N VAL A 161 -0.68 30.38 -26.67
CA VAL A 161 -1.04 30.36 -25.25
C VAL A 161 -1.66 29.03 -24.88
N THR A 162 -2.60 28.51 -25.69
CA THR A 162 -3.20 27.19 -25.49
C THR A 162 -2.13 26.10 -25.46
N VAL A 163 -1.22 26.09 -26.44
CA VAL A 163 -0.13 25.10 -26.53
C VAL A 163 0.78 25.18 -25.31
N GLY A 164 1.16 26.39 -24.89
CA GLY A 164 1.99 26.62 -23.72
C GLY A 164 1.35 26.11 -22.43
N LEU A 165 0.09 26.51 -22.17
CA LEU A 165 -0.64 26.11 -20.97
C LEU A 165 -0.87 24.60 -20.91
N CYS A 166 -1.26 23.98 -22.03
CA CYS A 166 -1.42 22.54 -22.12
C CYS A 166 -0.09 21.81 -21.87
N GLY A 167 1.00 22.28 -22.47
CA GLY A 167 2.33 21.71 -22.28
C GLY A 167 2.76 21.73 -20.81
N ILE A 168 2.59 22.87 -20.13
CA ILE A 168 2.91 23.02 -18.71
C ILE A 168 2.04 22.09 -17.86
N PHE A 169 0.73 22.03 -18.12
CA PHE A 169 -0.19 21.17 -17.38
C PHE A 169 0.16 19.67 -17.52
N LEU A 170 0.45 19.23 -18.75
CA LEU A 170 0.83 17.84 -19.03
C LEU A 170 2.14 17.49 -18.32
N LEU A 171 3.15 18.36 -18.38
CA LEU A 171 4.43 18.15 -17.70
C LEU A 171 4.26 18.12 -16.18
N ALA A 172 3.47 19.05 -15.62
CA ALA A 172 3.22 19.13 -14.19
C ALA A 172 2.42 17.94 -13.65
N THR A 173 1.63 17.26 -14.49
CA THR A 173 0.81 16.11 -14.08
C THR A 173 1.35 14.76 -14.60
N ALA A 174 2.46 14.75 -15.34
CA ALA A 174 3.02 13.55 -15.94
C ALA A 174 3.37 12.49 -14.88
N LEU A 175 4.09 12.89 -13.82
CA LEU A 175 4.53 11.98 -12.77
C LEU A 175 3.38 11.34 -11.97
N PRO A 176 2.40 12.11 -11.43
CA PRO A 176 1.26 11.50 -10.76
C PRO A 176 0.42 10.63 -11.69
N TRP A 177 0.31 10.99 -12.98
CA TRP A 177 -0.41 10.19 -13.97
C TRP A 177 0.27 8.83 -14.22
N ILE A 178 1.60 8.81 -14.38
CA ILE A 178 2.38 7.56 -14.50
C ILE A 178 2.25 6.74 -13.21
N GLY A 179 2.43 7.37 -12.04
CA GLY A 179 2.32 6.72 -10.73
C GLY A 179 0.97 6.07 -10.50
N LEU A 180 -0.12 6.73 -10.90
CA LEU A 180 -1.46 6.17 -10.83
C LEU A 180 -1.62 4.92 -11.71
N ASN A 181 -1.16 4.96 -12.96
CA ASN A 181 -1.24 3.81 -13.86
C ASN A 181 -0.41 2.63 -13.33
N VAL A 182 0.80 2.88 -12.82
CA VAL A 182 1.63 1.84 -12.20
C VAL A 182 0.91 1.20 -11.00
N ARG A 183 0.36 2.00 -10.08
CA ARG A 183 -0.42 1.49 -8.94
C ARG A 183 -1.69 0.75 -9.36
N ARG A 184 -2.26 1.11 -10.52
CA ARG A 184 -3.41 0.41 -11.08
C ARG A 184 -3.04 -0.97 -11.61
N LEU A 185 -1.91 -1.09 -12.29
CA LEU A 185 -1.36 -2.37 -12.74
C LEU A 185 -1.02 -3.26 -11.54
N HIS A 186 -0.44 -2.68 -10.48
CA HIS A 186 -0.19 -3.38 -9.22
C HIS A 186 -1.47 -3.91 -8.57
N ASP A 187 -2.58 -3.18 -8.67
CA ASP A 187 -3.86 -3.58 -8.07
C ASP A 187 -4.46 -4.85 -8.70
N ILE A 188 -4.14 -5.11 -9.97
CA ILE A 188 -4.52 -6.33 -10.69
C ILE A 188 -3.42 -7.41 -10.67
N GLY A 189 -2.37 -7.21 -9.86
CA GLY A 189 -1.27 -8.16 -9.67
C GLY A 189 -0.20 -8.16 -10.76
N LEU A 190 -0.25 -7.18 -11.68
CA LEU A 190 0.73 -7.02 -12.75
C LEU A 190 1.91 -6.15 -12.32
N THR A 191 3.00 -6.16 -13.08
CA THR A 191 4.16 -5.29 -12.84
C THR A 191 3.94 -3.90 -13.43
N GLY A 192 4.43 -2.85 -12.76
CA GLY A 192 4.34 -1.47 -13.26
C GLY A 192 5.00 -1.25 -14.62
N TRP A 193 6.00 -2.07 -14.97
CA TRP A 193 6.69 -2.02 -16.26
C TRP A 193 5.78 -2.24 -17.47
N LEU A 194 4.66 -2.96 -17.30
CA LEU A 194 3.69 -3.15 -18.38
C LEU A 194 3.02 -1.83 -18.81
N PHE A 195 3.15 -0.76 -18.02
CA PHE A 195 2.71 0.56 -18.43
C PHE A 195 3.45 1.06 -19.68
N LEU A 196 4.69 0.63 -19.93
CA LEU A 196 5.46 1.00 -21.13
C LEU A 196 4.79 0.56 -22.44
N VAL A 197 3.83 -0.37 -22.39
CA VAL A 197 3.02 -0.76 -23.55
C VAL A 197 2.25 0.43 -24.12
N VAL A 198 2.01 1.50 -23.35
CA VAL A 198 1.40 2.74 -23.86
C VAL A 198 2.18 3.38 -25.01
N PHE A 199 3.50 3.12 -25.11
CA PHE A 199 4.34 3.61 -26.21
C PHE A 199 4.13 2.84 -27.52
N LEU A 200 3.41 1.72 -27.51
CA LEU A 200 2.99 1.09 -28.76
C LEU A 200 1.92 1.97 -29.42
N PRO A 201 2.16 2.45 -30.65
CA PRO A 201 1.18 3.26 -31.36
C PRO A 201 -0.11 2.46 -31.54
N THR A 202 -1.23 3.19 -31.62
CA THR A 202 -2.61 2.72 -31.86
C THR A 202 -3.22 1.79 -30.81
N ILE A 203 -2.53 0.73 -30.36
CA ILE A 203 -3.08 -0.31 -29.49
C ILE A 203 -2.63 -0.14 -28.03
N GLY A 204 -1.49 0.51 -27.77
CA GLY A 204 -0.91 0.60 -26.42
C GLY A 204 -1.87 1.17 -25.37
N TRP A 205 -2.52 2.29 -25.69
CA TRP A 205 -3.49 2.92 -24.78
C TRP A 205 -4.75 2.07 -24.56
N LEU A 206 -5.18 1.29 -25.55
CA LEU A 206 -6.32 0.37 -25.40
C LEU A 206 -6.01 -0.74 -24.40
N ILE A 207 -4.79 -1.26 -24.42
CA ILE A 207 -4.35 -2.29 -23.46
C ILE A 207 -4.40 -1.74 -22.03
N ILE A 208 -3.88 -0.53 -21.81
CA ILE A 208 -3.93 0.12 -20.51
C ILE A 208 -5.38 0.41 -20.07
N LEU A 209 -6.24 0.81 -21.00
CA LEU A 209 -7.67 1.00 -20.74
C LEU A 209 -8.34 -0.30 -20.28
N VAL A 210 -8.06 -1.42 -20.95
CA VAL A 210 -8.56 -2.74 -20.53
C VAL A 210 -8.08 -3.07 -19.12
N PHE A 211 -6.79 -2.90 -18.82
CA PHE A 211 -6.26 -3.10 -17.47
C PHE A 211 -6.90 -2.18 -16.42
N ALA A 212 -7.23 -0.94 -16.78
CA ALA A 212 -7.91 -0.01 -15.89
C ALA A 212 -9.31 -0.50 -15.48
N LEU A 213 -10.01 -1.24 -16.35
CA LEU A 213 -11.38 -1.74 -16.12
C LEU A 213 -11.45 -3.04 -15.29
N ILE A 214 -10.40 -3.88 -15.34
CA ILE A 214 -10.33 -5.16 -14.63
C ILE A 214 -10.60 -4.98 -13.12
N PRO A 215 -11.40 -5.84 -12.45
CA PRO A 215 -11.65 -5.69 -11.02
C PRO A 215 -10.37 -5.80 -10.17
N THR A 216 -10.36 -5.07 -9.06
CA THR A 216 -9.34 -5.17 -8.01
C THR A 216 -9.21 -6.60 -7.51
N GLN A 217 -7.99 -7.10 -7.32
CA GLN A 217 -7.79 -8.40 -6.68
C GLN A 217 -8.31 -8.38 -5.23
N ALA A 218 -9.25 -9.28 -4.92
CA ALA A 218 -9.87 -9.39 -3.60
C ALA A 218 -8.93 -9.92 -2.51
N ARG A 219 -7.78 -10.47 -2.90
CA ARG A 219 -6.73 -10.93 -1.98
C ARG A 219 -5.58 -9.93 -1.94
N GLU A 220 -4.80 -10.02 -0.88
CA GLU A 220 -3.49 -9.40 -0.83
C GLU A 220 -2.62 -9.93 -1.99
N ASN A 221 -1.81 -9.05 -2.55
CA ASN A 221 -0.84 -9.41 -3.58
C ASN A 221 0.53 -8.83 -3.21
N GLN A 222 1.57 -9.14 -3.99
CA GLN A 222 2.94 -8.70 -3.73
C GLN A 222 3.12 -7.17 -3.64
N TRP A 223 2.15 -6.39 -4.10
CA TRP A 223 2.16 -4.92 -4.07
C TRP A 223 1.42 -4.33 -2.87
N GLY A 224 0.88 -5.16 -1.98
CA GLY A 224 0.33 -4.76 -0.70
C GLY A 224 -1.12 -5.20 -0.46
N PRO A 225 -1.68 -4.79 0.70
CA PRO A 225 -3.00 -5.20 1.15
C PRO A 225 -4.11 -4.68 0.22
N VAL A 226 -5.29 -5.28 0.31
CA VAL A 226 -6.46 -4.86 -0.47
C VAL A 226 -6.82 -3.41 -0.12
N PRO A 227 -7.00 -2.53 -1.13
CA PRO A 227 -7.43 -1.15 -0.88
C PRO A 227 -8.73 -1.09 -0.08
N THR A 228 -8.83 -0.14 0.85
CA THR A 228 -10.02 0.03 1.69
C THR A 228 -11.28 0.25 0.85
N GLY A 229 -12.42 -0.29 1.29
CA GLY A 229 -13.73 -0.12 0.63
C GLY A 229 -13.99 -0.97 -0.62
N VAL A 230 -13.21 -2.03 -0.83
CA VAL A 230 -13.57 -3.15 -1.72
C VAL A 230 -14.46 -4.11 -0.92
N GLY A 231 -15.74 -4.23 -1.29
CA GLY A 231 -16.63 -5.23 -0.70
C GLY A 231 -16.23 -6.62 -1.20
N ILE A 232 -16.03 -7.55 -0.27
CA ILE A 232 -15.76 -8.97 -0.54
C ILE A 232 -17.09 -9.71 -0.63
#